data_AF-A0A8J3VZ93-F1
#
_entry.id   AF-A0A8J3VZ93-F1
#
_cell.length_a   1.000
_cell.length_b   1.000
_cell.length_c   1.000
_cell.angle_alpha   90.00
_cell.angle_beta   90.00
_cell.angle_gamma   90.00
#
_symmetry.space_group_name_H-M   'P 1'
#
loop_
_entity.id
_entity.type
_entity.pdbx_description
1 polymer ?
#
loop_
_entity_poly.entity_id
_entity_poly.type
_entity_poly.pdbx_seq_one_letter_code
_entity_poly.pdbx_strand_id
1 'polypeptide(L)'
;MTDMAEVRRRPGRPGRRPGAADTRGEILTAARRVFAEKGFDKATIRGIARAAGVDPALVHHYFETKDGVFVAAMRLPVDPVAAIPLIVSGPREEIGERLVRFILTMTGEPAARERILALLRTAMVNEQGVTMLREFFASAVLGRVGAELGVPPIRMQAAFSQMLGVVMARYIMRLEPLGSADTEELVGLLAPTIQRYLTG
;
A
#
# COMPACT_ATOMS: atom_id res chain seq x y z
N MET A 1 -34.01 70.00 4.14
CA MET A 1 -32.77 69.91 3.34
C MET A 1 -31.86 68.93 4.07
N THR A 2 -32.03 67.62 3.86
CA THR A 2 -31.32 66.82 2.83
C THR A 2 -29.86 66.60 3.29
N ASP A 3 -29.31 65.41 3.51
CA ASP A 3 -29.63 64.05 3.06
C ASP A 3 -28.94 63.03 4.00
N MET A 4 -29.56 61.85 4.18
CA MET A 4 -28.96 60.69 4.83
C MET A 4 -28.15 59.90 3.80
N ALA A 5 -26.82 59.90 3.89
CA ALA A 5 -26.00 59.00 3.08
C ALA A 5 -25.88 57.62 3.75
N GLU A 6 -26.78 56.73 3.34
CA GLU A 6 -26.84 55.30 3.68
C GLU A 6 -25.64 54.55 3.08
N VAL A 7 -24.72 54.04 3.91
CA VAL A 7 -23.62 53.17 3.45
C VAL A 7 -24.17 51.76 3.21
N ARG A 8 -24.67 51.50 2.00
CA ARG A 8 -25.04 50.15 1.54
C ARG A 8 -23.79 49.29 1.33
N ARG A 9 -23.39 48.51 2.35
CA ARG A 9 -22.44 47.40 2.17
C ARG A 9 -23.13 46.25 1.43
N ARG A 10 -22.70 45.99 0.20
CA ARG A 10 -23.12 44.80 -0.57
C ARG A 10 -22.55 43.55 0.09
N PRO A 11 -23.34 42.49 0.34
CA PRO A 11 -22.79 41.19 0.75
C PRO A 11 -21.96 40.63 -0.41
N GLY A 12 -20.64 40.53 -0.21
CA GLY A 12 -19.77 39.81 -1.12
C GLY A 12 -20.17 38.34 -1.20
N ARG A 13 -20.19 37.81 -2.43
CA ARG A 13 -20.44 36.40 -2.75
C ARG A 13 -19.75 35.44 -1.77
N PRO A 14 -20.42 34.38 -1.27
CA PRO A 14 -19.77 33.35 -0.47
C PRO A 14 -18.60 32.74 -1.25
N GLY A 15 -17.40 32.86 -0.68
CA GLY A 15 -16.18 32.28 -1.22
C GLY A 15 -16.34 30.77 -1.40
N ARG A 16 -15.91 30.31 -2.57
CA ARG A 16 -15.81 28.91 -2.99
C ARG A 16 -15.17 28.07 -1.88
N ARG A 17 -15.93 27.11 -1.33
CA ARG A 17 -15.50 26.17 -0.27
C ARG A 17 -14.22 25.44 -0.73
N PRO A 18 -13.13 25.37 0.07
CA PRO A 18 -11.93 24.57 -0.22
C PRO A 18 -12.18 23.06 -0.08
N GLY A 19 -13.30 22.53 -0.59
CA GLY A 19 -13.87 21.25 -0.15
C GLY A 19 -13.30 19.98 -0.78
N ALA A 20 -12.39 20.06 -1.75
CA ALA A 20 -11.93 18.86 -2.48
C ALA A 20 -10.54 18.36 -2.06
N ALA A 21 -9.64 19.27 -1.66
CA ALA A 21 -8.28 18.92 -1.28
C ALA A 21 -8.18 18.41 0.17
N ASP A 22 -9.00 18.97 1.07
CA ASP A 22 -8.98 18.60 2.50
C ASP A 22 -9.72 17.28 2.77
N THR A 23 -10.87 17.07 2.13
CA THR A 23 -11.72 15.91 2.40
C THR A 23 -11.05 14.57 2.08
N ARG A 24 -10.24 14.50 1.02
CA ARG A 24 -9.42 13.30 0.78
C ARG A 24 -8.44 13.06 1.93
N GLY A 25 -7.80 14.10 2.45
CA GLY A 25 -6.89 14.03 3.59
C GLY A 25 -7.57 13.63 4.90
N GLU A 26 -8.76 14.15 5.16
CA GLU A 26 -9.62 13.80 6.30
C GLU A 26 -10.00 12.32 6.26
N ILE A 27 -10.43 11.83 5.09
CA ILE A 27 -10.76 10.40 4.89
C ILE A 27 -9.53 9.53 5.17
N LEU A 28 -8.35 9.89 4.66
CA LEU A 28 -7.13 9.10 4.89
C LEU A 28 -6.69 9.12 6.37
N THR A 29 -6.90 10.23 7.08
CA THR A 29 -6.62 10.34 8.51
C THR A 29 -7.55 9.46 9.33
N ALA A 30 -8.85 9.53 9.06
CA ALA A 30 -9.85 8.67 9.69
C ALA A 30 -9.60 7.19 9.37
N ALA A 31 -9.25 6.87 8.12
CA ALA A 31 -8.94 5.52 7.68
C ALA A 31 -7.76 4.94 8.47
N ARG A 32 -6.64 5.68 8.61
CA ARG A 32 -5.50 5.25 9.43
C ARG A 32 -5.93 4.87 10.84
N ARG A 33 -6.73 5.72 11.50
CA ARG A 33 -7.23 5.43 12.84
C ARG A 33 -8.10 4.17 12.88
N VAL A 34 -9.08 4.06 11.98
CA VAL A 34 -10.01 2.93 11.95
C VAL A 34 -9.29 1.61 11.67
N PHE A 35 -8.33 1.59 10.74
CA PHE A 35 -7.52 0.41 10.48
C PHE A 35 -6.62 0.07 11.68
N ALA A 36 -6.03 1.07 12.32
CA ALA A 36 -5.17 0.87 13.48
C ALA A 36 -5.91 0.35 14.73
N GLU A 37 -7.21 0.66 14.87
CA GLU A 37 -8.06 0.22 15.98
C GLU A 37 -8.74 -1.14 15.75
N LYS A 38 -9.26 -1.35 14.53
CA LYS A 38 -10.15 -2.49 14.23
C LYS A 38 -9.48 -3.57 13.40
N GLY A 39 -8.36 -3.23 12.78
CA GLY A 39 -7.74 -4.02 11.75
C GLY A 39 -8.45 -3.94 10.39
N PHE A 40 -7.79 -4.44 9.34
CA PHE A 40 -8.27 -4.39 7.96
C PHE A 40 -9.62 -5.11 7.77
N ASP A 41 -9.77 -6.31 8.33
CA ASP A 41 -10.94 -7.16 8.06
C ASP A 41 -12.22 -6.56 8.66
N LYS A 42 -12.13 -6.03 9.88
CA LYS A 42 -13.27 -5.44 10.60
C LYS A 42 -13.52 -3.97 10.23
N ALA A 43 -12.54 -3.31 9.60
CA ALA A 43 -12.74 -1.96 9.06
C ALA A 43 -13.70 -2.00 7.87
N THR A 44 -14.62 -1.02 7.83
CA THR A 44 -15.60 -0.88 6.74
C THR A 44 -15.56 0.53 6.18
N ILE A 45 -15.87 0.69 4.88
CA ILE A 45 -15.98 2.01 4.24
C ILE A 45 -16.96 2.91 5.00
N ARG A 46 -18.11 2.37 5.45
CA ARG A 46 -19.08 3.11 6.27
C ARG A 46 -18.50 3.54 7.63
N GLY A 47 -17.68 2.70 8.24
CA GLY A 47 -16.99 3.05 9.49
C GLY A 47 -15.96 4.17 9.31
N ILE A 48 -15.22 4.14 8.20
CA ILE A 48 -14.25 5.18 7.83
C ILE A 48 -14.98 6.50 7.53
N ALA A 49 -16.06 6.46 6.73
CA ALA A 49 -16.86 7.63 6.41
C ALA A 49 -17.41 8.31 7.68
N ARG A 50 -17.97 7.51 8.60
CA ARG A 50 -18.44 8.00 9.91
C ARG A 50 -17.33 8.64 10.72
N ALA A 51 -16.14 8.03 10.75
CA ALA A 51 -14.99 8.56 11.46
C ALA A 51 -14.44 9.86 10.86
N ALA A 52 -14.60 10.05 9.55
CA ALA A 52 -14.23 11.27 8.81
C ALA A 52 -15.36 12.33 8.80
N GLY A 53 -16.56 12.01 9.26
CA GLY A 53 -17.71 12.94 9.20
C GLY A 53 -18.24 13.18 7.78
N VAL A 54 -18.04 12.23 6.87
CA VAL A 54 -18.44 12.35 5.45
C VAL A 54 -19.44 11.27 5.05
N ASP A 55 -20.08 11.45 3.89
CA ASP A 55 -20.94 10.44 3.28
C ASP A 55 -20.12 9.25 2.72
N PRO A 56 -20.55 7.98 2.91
CA PRO A 56 -19.86 6.82 2.33
C PRO A 56 -19.68 6.87 0.81
N ALA A 57 -20.61 7.47 0.06
CA ALA A 57 -20.48 7.66 -1.38
C ALA A 57 -19.29 8.57 -1.72
N LEU A 58 -18.95 9.53 -0.86
CA LEU A 58 -17.79 10.39 -1.05
C LEU A 58 -16.48 9.61 -0.87
N VAL A 59 -16.46 8.62 0.04
CA VAL A 59 -15.32 7.71 0.17
C VAL A 59 -15.16 6.85 -1.09
N HIS A 60 -16.25 6.30 -1.63
CA HIS A 60 -16.23 5.55 -2.89
C HIS A 60 -15.83 6.39 -4.09
N HIS A 61 -16.18 7.68 -4.09
CA HIS A 61 -15.76 8.62 -5.13
C HIS A 61 -14.25 8.83 -5.15
N TYR A 62 -13.60 8.90 -3.99
CA TYR A 62 -12.14 9.05 -3.91
C TYR A 62 -11.38 7.72 -3.97
N PHE A 63 -12.01 6.62 -3.55
CA PHE A 63 -11.38 5.32 -3.42
C PHE A 63 -12.38 4.22 -3.80
N GLU A 64 -12.12 3.57 -4.93
CA GLU A 64 -13.00 2.56 -5.50
C GLU A 64 -13.21 1.35 -4.56
N THR A 65 -12.17 0.94 -3.82
CA THR A 65 -12.18 -0.24 -2.95
C THR A 65 -11.64 0.07 -1.54
N LYS A 66 -11.99 -0.76 -0.55
CA LYS A 66 -11.42 -0.71 0.82
C LYS A 66 -9.89 -0.79 0.79
N ASP A 67 -9.35 -1.60 -0.11
CA ASP A 67 -7.93 -1.76 -0.34
C ASP A 67 -7.30 -0.48 -0.87
N GLY A 68 -7.94 0.18 -1.83
CA GLY A 68 -7.51 1.49 -2.32
C GLY A 68 -7.42 2.53 -1.19
N VAL A 69 -8.39 2.54 -0.27
CA VAL A 69 -8.32 3.39 0.93
C VAL A 69 -7.15 3.00 1.82
N PHE A 70 -6.95 1.71 2.08
CA PHE A 70 -5.88 1.22 2.95
C PHE A 70 -4.49 1.57 2.40
N VAL A 71 -4.25 1.30 1.11
CA VAL A 71 -3.01 1.60 0.39
C VAL A 71 -2.70 3.10 0.46
N ALA A 72 -3.70 3.93 0.16
CA ALA A 72 -3.54 5.38 0.20
C ALA A 72 -3.35 5.91 1.63
N ALA A 73 -4.03 5.33 2.62
CA ALA A 73 -3.97 5.76 4.02
C ALA A 73 -2.61 5.46 4.64
N MET A 74 -2.05 4.30 4.31
CA MET A 74 -0.73 3.85 4.77
C MET A 74 0.43 4.38 3.91
N ARG A 75 0.12 5.18 2.86
CA ARG A 75 1.11 5.73 1.92
C ARG A 75 2.03 4.65 1.36
N LEU A 76 1.46 3.50 1.04
CA LEU A 76 2.26 2.38 0.60
C LEU A 76 2.94 2.73 -0.73
N PRO A 77 4.21 2.33 -0.92
CA PRO A 77 4.98 2.63 -2.13
C PRO A 77 4.41 1.99 -3.40
N VAL A 78 3.54 0.99 -3.26
CA VAL A 78 2.99 0.21 -4.36
C VAL A 78 1.51 0.02 -4.13
N ASP A 79 0.74 0.20 -5.20
CA ASP A 79 -0.62 -0.31 -5.26
C ASP A 79 -0.56 -1.82 -5.58
N PRO A 80 -0.86 -2.71 -4.62
CA PRO A 80 -0.85 -4.15 -4.85
C PRO A 80 -1.84 -4.58 -5.92
N VAL A 81 -2.91 -3.81 -6.17
CA VAL A 81 -3.87 -4.09 -7.23
C VAL A 81 -3.23 -3.89 -8.61
N ALA A 82 -2.38 -2.88 -8.76
CA ALA A 82 -1.64 -2.63 -9.99
C ALA A 82 -0.50 -3.65 -10.22
N ALA A 83 0.01 -4.27 -9.17
CA ALA A 83 1.08 -5.27 -9.24
C ALA A 83 0.59 -6.65 -9.72
N ILE A 84 -0.67 -7.01 -9.41
CA ILE A 84 -1.23 -8.34 -9.73
C ILE A 84 -1.10 -8.67 -11.22
N PRO A 85 -1.57 -7.85 -12.18
CA PRO A 85 -1.49 -8.17 -13.61
C PRO A 85 -0.06 -8.44 -14.09
N LEU A 86 0.94 -7.73 -13.55
CA LEU A 86 2.34 -7.87 -13.94
C LEU A 86 2.95 -9.21 -13.48
N ILE A 87 2.45 -9.76 -12.38
CA ILE A 87 2.94 -11.01 -11.81
C ILE A 87 2.23 -12.21 -12.45
N VAL A 88 0.90 -12.12 -12.61
CA VAL A 88 0.06 -13.23 -13.07
C VAL A 88 0.01 -13.37 -14.59
N SER A 89 0.42 -12.34 -15.35
CA SER A 89 0.48 -12.42 -16.82
C SER A 89 1.64 -13.29 -17.30
N GLY A 90 1.36 -14.22 -18.22
CA GLY A 90 2.37 -15.08 -18.84
C GLY A 90 2.43 -16.52 -18.27
N PRO A 91 3.42 -17.32 -18.70
CA PRO A 91 3.53 -18.73 -18.32
C PRO A 91 3.66 -18.94 -16.80
N ARG A 92 3.15 -20.07 -16.31
CA ARG A 92 3.15 -20.39 -14.86
C ARG A 92 4.55 -20.72 -14.38
N GLU A 93 5.38 -21.26 -15.27
CA GLU A 93 6.77 -21.69 -15.06
C GLU A 93 7.72 -20.52 -14.81
N GLU A 94 7.29 -19.30 -15.15
CA GLU A 94 8.10 -18.08 -15.08
C GLU A 94 7.60 -17.09 -14.00
N ILE A 95 6.56 -17.44 -13.23
CA ILE A 95 5.99 -16.54 -12.21
C ILE A 95 7.06 -16.12 -11.19
N GLY A 96 7.90 -17.06 -10.76
CA GLY A 96 8.99 -16.83 -9.81
C GLY A 96 10.00 -15.81 -10.33
N GLU A 97 10.36 -15.90 -11.61
CA GLU A 97 11.24 -14.90 -12.24
C GLU A 97 10.57 -13.53 -12.26
N ARG A 98 9.33 -13.43 -12.75
CA ARG A 98 8.59 -12.16 -12.80
C ARG A 98 8.43 -11.53 -11.42
N LEU A 99 8.10 -12.34 -10.41
CA LEU A 99 7.91 -11.86 -9.04
C LEU A 99 9.22 -11.36 -8.43
N VAL A 100 10.32 -12.10 -8.60
CA VAL A 100 11.64 -11.67 -8.12
C VAL A 100 12.08 -10.40 -8.83
N ARG A 101 12.01 -10.37 -10.16
CA ARG A 101 12.37 -9.22 -10.98
C ARG A 101 11.56 -7.99 -10.61
N PHE A 102 10.23 -8.13 -10.48
CA PHE A 102 9.35 -7.05 -10.05
C PHE A 102 9.77 -6.47 -8.69
N ILE A 103 10.03 -7.32 -7.70
CA ILE A 103 10.45 -6.87 -6.36
C ILE A 103 11.83 -6.20 -6.41
N LEU A 104 12.80 -6.75 -7.14
CA LEU A 104 14.14 -6.19 -7.25
C LEU A 104 14.14 -4.85 -8.00
N THR A 105 13.38 -4.72 -9.10
CA THR A 105 13.22 -3.44 -9.82
C THR A 105 12.57 -2.39 -8.91
N MET A 106 11.48 -2.75 -8.23
CA MET A 106 10.78 -1.87 -7.29
C MET A 106 11.66 -1.42 -6.13
N THR A 107 12.45 -2.32 -5.54
CA THR A 107 13.34 -2.00 -4.41
C THR A 107 14.68 -1.39 -4.86
N GLY A 108 15.01 -1.49 -6.14
CA GLY A 108 16.09 -0.76 -6.80
C GLY A 108 15.78 0.73 -6.99
N GLU A 109 14.51 1.10 -7.16
CA GLU A 109 14.07 2.49 -7.29
C GLU A 109 14.21 3.25 -5.94
N PRO A 110 15.03 4.32 -5.84
CA PRO A 110 15.32 4.98 -4.57
C PRO A 110 14.09 5.46 -3.80
N ALA A 111 13.16 6.14 -4.48
CA ALA A 111 11.98 6.70 -3.82
C ALA A 111 11.02 5.62 -3.31
N ALA A 112 10.87 4.51 -4.04
CA ALA A 112 10.06 3.38 -3.61
C ALA A 112 10.75 2.64 -2.45
N ARG A 113 12.05 2.37 -2.57
CA ARG A 113 12.87 1.74 -1.53
C ARG A 113 12.76 2.47 -0.20
N GLU A 114 12.95 3.79 -0.17
CA GLU A 114 12.89 4.56 1.07
C GLU A 114 11.55 4.41 1.80
N ARG A 115 10.44 4.40 1.05
CA ARG A 115 9.08 4.19 1.59
C ARG A 115 8.90 2.77 2.12
N ILE A 116 9.37 1.75 1.39
CA ILE A 116 9.33 0.34 1.84
C ILE A 116 10.10 0.20 3.14
N LEU A 117 11.33 0.70 3.18
CA LEU A 117 12.20 0.62 4.35
C LEU A 117 11.64 1.40 5.54
N ALA A 118 11.01 2.56 5.32
CA ALA A 118 10.33 3.31 6.37
C ALA A 118 9.21 2.48 7.01
N LEU A 119 8.35 1.85 6.21
CA LEU A 119 7.28 0.99 6.70
C LEU A 119 7.82 -0.22 7.49
N LEU A 120 8.87 -0.87 6.98
CA LEU A 120 9.50 -2.00 7.66
C LEU A 120 10.10 -1.58 9.01
N ARG A 121 10.77 -0.41 9.08
CA ARG A 121 11.29 0.13 10.35
C ARG A 121 10.18 0.43 11.35
N THR A 122 9.08 1.03 10.92
CA THR A 122 7.92 1.27 11.79
C THR A 122 7.34 -0.04 12.32
N ALA A 123 7.25 -1.07 11.49
CA ALA A 123 6.79 -2.38 11.91
C ALA A 123 7.74 -3.04 12.93
N MET A 124 9.05 -2.89 12.81
CA MET A 124 10.01 -3.48 13.74
C MET A 124 10.01 -2.85 15.14
N VAL A 125 9.59 -1.59 15.26
CA VAL A 125 9.72 -0.81 16.51
C VAL A 125 8.40 -0.71 17.29
N ASN A 126 7.25 -0.98 16.65
CA ASN A 126 5.93 -0.80 17.25
C ASN A 126 5.03 -2.02 16.99
N GLU A 127 4.46 -2.62 18.05
CA GLU A 127 3.52 -3.74 17.96
C GLU A 127 2.29 -3.44 17.08
N GLN A 128 1.85 -2.18 17.08
CA GLN A 128 0.77 -1.71 16.21
C GLN A 128 1.22 -1.74 14.73
N GLY A 129 2.48 -1.39 14.46
CA GLY A 129 3.10 -1.49 13.14
C GLY A 129 3.16 -2.94 12.63
N VAL A 130 3.55 -3.88 13.49
CA VAL A 130 3.53 -5.33 13.17
C VAL A 130 2.11 -5.79 12.81
N THR A 131 1.11 -5.37 13.58
CA THR A 131 -0.28 -5.78 13.34
C THR A 131 -0.82 -5.24 12.03
N MET A 132 -0.57 -3.96 11.74
CA MET A 132 -0.95 -3.36 10.45
C MET A 132 -0.25 -4.04 9.27
N LEU A 133 1.04 -4.36 9.41
CA LEU A 133 1.80 -5.04 8.37
C LEU A 133 1.32 -6.49 8.14
N ARG A 134 1.03 -7.21 9.22
CA ARG A 134 0.47 -8.57 9.19
C ARG A 134 -0.85 -8.60 8.43
N GLU A 135 -1.76 -7.69 8.75
CA GLU A 135 -3.07 -7.61 8.11
C GLU A 135 -2.94 -7.23 6.64
N PHE A 136 -2.11 -6.24 6.30
CA PHE A 136 -1.85 -5.89 4.89
C PHE A 136 -1.38 -7.08 4.06
N PHE A 137 -0.40 -7.83 4.57
CA PHE A 137 0.12 -8.99 3.86
C PHE A 137 -0.89 -10.13 3.81
N ALA A 138 -1.62 -10.38 4.89
CA ALA A 138 -2.61 -11.47 4.96
C ALA A 138 -3.81 -11.25 4.02
N SER A 139 -4.36 -10.04 3.95
CA SER A 139 -5.65 -9.79 3.30
C SER A 139 -5.58 -9.04 1.97
N ALA A 140 -4.60 -8.15 1.77
CA ALA A 140 -4.61 -7.24 0.63
C ALA A 140 -3.70 -7.69 -0.53
N VAL A 141 -2.51 -8.25 -0.23
CA VAL A 141 -1.50 -8.55 -1.27
C VAL A 141 -1.28 -10.04 -1.47
N LEU A 142 -0.78 -10.74 -0.45
CA LEU A 142 -0.41 -12.15 -0.60
C LEU A 142 -1.64 -13.04 -0.75
N GLY A 143 -2.72 -12.72 -0.02
CA GLY A 143 -3.99 -13.43 -0.12
C GLY A 143 -4.59 -13.31 -1.52
N ARG A 144 -4.60 -12.12 -2.13
CA ARG A 144 -5.15 -11.90 -3.47
C ARG A 144 -4.30 -12.52 -4.57
N VAL A 145 -2.99 -12.26 -4.55
CA VAL A 145 -2.07 -12.85 -5.53
C VAL A 145 -2.09 -14.37 -5.43
N GLY A 146 -2.10 -14.91 -4.20
CA GLY A 146 -2.22 -16.35 -3.96
C GLY A 146 -3.52 -16.95 -4.51
N ALA A 147 -4.66 -16.30 -4.25
CA ALA A 147 -5.95 -16.74 -4.75
C ALA A 147 -5.99 -16.76 -6.30
N GLU A 148 -5.50 -15.70 -6.94
CA GLU A 148 -5.46 -15.59 -8.41
C GLU A 148 -4.55 -16.66 -9.04
N LEU A 149 -3.42 -16.99 -8.38
CA LEU A 149 -2.48 -17.99 -8.86
C LEU A 149 -2.86 -19.44 -8.46
N GLY A 150 -3.89 -19.62 -7.62
CA GLY A 150 -4.22 -20.90 -7.01
C GLY A 150 -3.13 -21.43 -6.06
N VAL A 151 -2.38 -20.54 -5.41
CA VAL A 151 -1.27 -20.87 -4.51
C VAL A 151 -1.72 -20.80 -3.05
N PRO A 152 -1.51 -21.86 -2.24
CA PRO A 152 -1.84 -21.85 -0.82
C PRO A 152 -1.19 -20.70 -0.04
N PRO A 153 -1.85 -20.13 0.98
CA PRO A 153 -1.33 -18.98 1.73
C PRO A 153 0.07 -19.19 2.32
N ILE A 154 0.36 -20.38 2.86
CA ILE A 154 1.67 -20.68 3.45
C ILE A 154 2.83 -20.60 2.43
N ARG A 155 2.58 -20.96 1.17
CA ARG A 155 3.56 -20.88 0.08
C ARG A 155 3.80 -19.44 -0.34
N MET A 156 2.73 -18.63 -0.43
CA MET A 156 2.85 -17.19 -0.65
C MET A 156 3.60 -16.49 0.48
N GLN A 157 3.33 -16.87 1.73
CA GLN A 157 4.01 -16.34 2.91
C GLN A 157 5.49 -16.72 2.95
N ALA A 158 5.84 -17.96 2.55
CA ALA A 158 7.23 -18.40 2.43
C ALA A 158 7.98 -17.58 1.37
N ALA A 159 7.41 -17.45 0.15
CA ALA A 159 7.97 -16.62 -0.91
C ALA A 159 8.17 -15.17 -0.47
N PHE A 160 7.17 -14.59 0.20
CA PHE A 160 7.25 -13.25 0.75
C PHE A 160 8.35 -13.11 1.81
N SER A 161 8.43 -14.03 2.77
CA SER A 161 9.45 -14.00 3.83
C SER A 161 10.87 -14.06 3.28
N GLN A 162 11.09 -14.87 2.24
CA GLN A 162 12.38 -14.98 1.59
C GLN A 162 12.76 -13.66 0.91
N MET A 163 11.84 -13.08 0.13
CA MET A 163 12.10 -11.80 -0.54
C MET A 163 12.27 -10.65 0.45
N LEU A 164 11.51 -10.65 1.55
CA LEU A 164 11.69 -9.68 2.62
C LEU A 164 13.09 -9.80 3.23
N GLY A 165 13.56 -11.02 3.52
CA GLY A 165 14.91 -11.27 4.00
C GLY A 165 15.99 -10.74 3.05
N VAL A 166 15.82 -10.95 1.74
CA VAL A 166 16.73 -10.42 0.71
C VAL A 166 16.76 -8.89 0.74
N VAL A 167 15.61 -8.23 0.78
CA VAL A 167 15.52 -6.75 0.83
C VAL A 167 16.20 -6.20 2.09
N MET A 168 15.97 -6.85 3.24
CA MET A 168 16.59 -6.48 4.51
C MET A 168 18.12 -6.66 4.45
N ALA A 169 18.59 -7.82 4.00
CA ALA A 169 20.00 -8.15 3.91
C ALA A 169 20.75 -7.22 2.92
N ARG A 170 20.13 -6.91 1.78
CA ARG A 170 20.72 -6.07 0.73
C ARG A 170 20.74 -4.59 1.09
N TYR A 171 19.63 -4.02 1.58
CA TYR A 171 19.50 -2.57 1.74
C TYR A 171 19.65 -2.04 3.16
N ILE A 172 19.33 -2.85 4.17
CA ILE A 172 19.47 -2.45 5.59
C ILE A 172 20.80 -2.94 6.14
N MET A 173 21.04 -4.25 6.08
CA MET A 173 22.27 -4.86 6.61
C MET A 173 23.47 -4.65 5.69
N ARG A 174 23.22 -4.45 4.38
CA ARG A 174 24.24 -4.28 3.33
C ARG A 174 25.27 -5.40 3.33
N LEU A 175 24.80 -6.65 3.41
CA LEU A 175 25.68 -7.83 3.40
C LEU A 175 26.33 -8.00 2.04
N GLU A 176 27.65 -8.13 1.96
CA GLU A 176 28.34 -8.38 0.69
C GLU A 176 28.55 -9.89 0.44
N PRO A 177 28.47 -10.36 -0.83
CA PRO A 177 28.28 -9.59 -2.06
C PRO A 177 26.82 -9.20 -2.38
N LEU A 178 25.85 -9.59 -1.54
CA LEU A 178 24.42 -9.36 -1.79
C LEU A 178 24.05 -7.87 -1.92
N GLY A 179 24.76 -6.97 -1.25
CA GLY A 179 24.54 -5.52 -1.25
C GLY A 179 24.83 -4.89 -2.60
N SER A 180 25.89 -5.37 -3.26
CA SER A 180 26.39 -4.85 -4.53
C SER A 180 26.07 -5.72 -5.76
N ALA A 181 25.57 -6.94 -5.57
CA ALA A 181 25.26 -7.89 -6.66
C ALA A 181 24.34 -7.28 -7.74
N ASP A 182 24.51 -7.70 -8.99
CA ASP A 182 23.68 -7.26 -10.10
C ASP A 182 22.24 -7.81 -9.99
N THR A 183 21.27 -7.11 -10.59
CA THR A 183 19.87 -7.53 -10.56
C THR A 183 19.66 -8.87 -11.29
N GLU A 184 20.27 -9.09 -12.46
CA GLU A 184 20.13 -10.35 -13.19
C GLU A 184 20.77 -11.52 -12.44
N GLU A 185 21.91 -11.29 -11.80
CA GLU A 185 22.55 -12.29 -10.94
C GLU A 185 21.61 -12.72 -9.81
N LEU A 186 20.97 -11.77 -9.13
CA LEU A 186 20.00 -12.06 -8.08
C LEU A 186 18.72 -12.72 -8.63
N VAL A 187 18.24 -12.32 -9.80
CA VAL A 187 17.09 -12.97 -10.44
C VAL A 187 17.42 -14.44 -10.70
N GLY A 188 18.56 -14.74 -11.32
CA GLY A 188 18.99 -16.11 -11.59
C GLY A 188 19.13 -16.96 -10.33
N LEU A 189 19.61 -16.36 -9.23
CA LEU A 189 19.76 -17.04 -7.94
C LEU A 189 18.42 -17.29 -7.23
N LEU A 190 17.53 -16.30 -7.18
CA LEU A 190 16.35 -16.31 -6.32
C LEU A 190 15.11 -16.89 -7.03
N ALA A 191 14.96 -16.66 -8.33
CA ALA A 191 13.77 -17.04 -9.09
C ALA A 191 13.43 -18.54 -8.99
N PRO A 192 14.38 -19.49 -9.09
CA PRO A 192 14.05 -20.92 -8.99
C PRO A 192 13.48 -21.31 -7.62
N THR A 193 13.94 -20.67 -6.54
CA THR A 193 13.46 -20.95 -5.19
C THR A 193 12.05 -20.39 -4.99
N ILE A 194 11.80 -19.16 -5.46
CA ILE A 194 10.47 -18.56 -5.42
C ILE A 194 9.50 -19.35 -6.29
N GLN A 195 9.91 -19.76 -7.50
CA GLN A 195 9.11 -20.60 -8.39
C GLN A 195 8.68 -21.91 -7.70
N ARG A 196 9.58 -22.55 -6.94
CA ARG A 196 9.27 -23.76 -6.17
C ARG A 196 8.18 -23.52 -5.13
N TYR A 197 8.20 -22.41 -4.39
CA TYR A 197 7.09 -22.11 -3.49
C TYR A 197 5.76 -21.97 -4.23
N LEU A 198 5.76 -21.32 -5.39
CA LEU A 198 4.52 -21.00 -6.12
C LEU A 198 3.96 -22.22 -6.88
N THR A 199 4.79 -23.16 -7.30
CA THR A 199 4.35 -24.30 -8.13
C THR A 199 4.41 -25.66 -7.44
N GLY A 200 5.19 -25.82 -6.37
CA GLY A 200 5.38 -27.09 -5.66
C GLY A 200 6.69 -27.74 -6.01
#